data_AF-A0A945KWP2-F1
#
_entry.id   AF-A0A945KWP2-F1
#
_cell.length_a   1.000
_cell.length_b   1.000
_cell.length_c   1.000
_cell.angle_alpha   90.00
_cell.angle_beta   90.00
_cell.angle_gamma   90.00
#
_symmetry.space_group_name_H-M   'P 1'
#
loop_
_entity.id
_entity.type
_entity.pdbx_description
1 polymer ?
#
loop_
_entity_poly.entity_id
_entity_poly.type
_entity_poly.pdbx_seq_one_letter_code
_entity_poly.pdbx_strand_id
1 'polypeptide(L)'
;SFASGNLLFLPMGASIFSYLLFGFGVLPGIAIANTLFGYFFWDSWSGLGFPGFTGHVVVGSLAPIAAMLMMRLFNLSNFFDGQKLNFRHVVFLVILTAFINTLSKFFIYMSVLPIAPDPAIFFSTYLIGDMLGGLVFVYVVSRISTFLIKQ
;
A
#
# COMPACT_ATOMS: atom_id res chain seq x y z
N SER A 1 18.56 -3.28 -15.01
CA SER A 1 17.52 -4.25 -14.62
C SER A 1 16.38 -3.49 -13.98
N PHE A 2 15.14 -3.65 -14.44
CA PHE A 2 13.96 -3.06 -13.80
C PHE A 2 13.62 -3.86 -12.54
N ALA A 3 14.39 -3.66 -11.47
CA ALA A 3 14.03 -4.11 -10.13
C ALA A 3 13.38 -2.93 -9.40
N SER A 4 12.17 -2.57 -9.83
CA SER A 4 11.40 -1.43 -9.32
C SER A 4 10.56 -1.77 -8.10
N GLY A 5 10.94 -2.77 -7.31
CA GLY A 5 10.28 -3.11 -6.08
C GLY A 5 11.31 -3.24 -4.95
N ASN A 6 10.94 -2.73 -3.79
CA ASN A 6 11.77 -2.83 -2.60
C ASN A 6 11.25 -4.01 -1.77
N LEU A 7 12.13 -4.87 -1.25
CA LEU A 7 11.74 -6.00 -0.40
C LEU A 7 11.00 -5.57 0.87
N LEU A 8 11.10 -4.28 1.23
CA LEU A 8 10.43 -3.68 2.38
C LEU A 8 9.84 -2.31 1.99
N PHE A 9 8.56 -2.27 1.62
CA PHE A 9 7.88 -1.04 1.22
C PHE A 9 6.96 -0.49 2.32
N LEU A 10 7.55 0.26 3.25
CA LEU A 10 6.86 0.87 4.41
C LEU A 10 5.70 1.82 4.07
N PRO A 11 5.75 2.63 2.98
CA PRO A 11 4.67 3.58 2.68
C PRO A 11 3.30 2.90 2.52
N MET A 12 3.27 1.62 2.11
CA MET A 12 2.01 0.89 2.03
C MET A 12 1.34 0.74 3.40
N GLY A 13 2.10 0.34 4.42
CA GLY A 13 1.58 0.27 5.79
C GLY A 13 1.15 1.62 6.34
N ALA A 14 1.90 2.69 6.03
CA ALA A 14 1.56 4.04 6.44
C ALA A 14 0.23 4.51 5.84
N SER A 15 -0.01 4.24 4.56
CA SER A 15 -1.27 4.59 3.90
C SER A 15 -2.46 3.84 4.50
N ILE A 16 -2.35 2.52 4.68
CA ILE A 16 -3.38 1.68 5.30
C ILE A 16 -3.70 2.19 6.71
N PHE A 17 -2.67 2.42 7.53
CA PHE A 17 -2.85 2.89 8.89
C PHE A 17 -3.49 4.28 8.95
N SER A 18 -3.13 5.19 8.05
CA SER A 18 -3.74 6.51 7.95
C SER A 18 -5.24 6.42 7.64
N TYR A 19 -5.63 5.55 6.70
CA TYR A 19 -7.05 5.31 6.40
C TYR A 19 -7.80 4.65 7.57
N LEU A 20 -7.15 3.75 8.32
CA LEU A 20 -7.74 3.16 9.50
C LEU A 20 -8.03 4.20 10.60
N LEU A 21 -7.11 5.15 10.82
CA LEU A 21 -7.25 6.17 11.85
C LEU A 21 -8.24 7.28 11.48
N PHE A 22 -8.18 7.74 10.23
CA PHE A 22 -8.85 8.98 9.82
C PHE A 22 -9.95 8.77 8.77
N GLY A 23 -10.24 7.51 8.41
CA GLY A 23 -11.23 7.17 7.39
C GLY A 23 -10.82 7.64 5.99
N PHE A 24 -11.78 7.80 5.09
CA PHE A 24 -11.49 8.14 3.68
C PHE A 24 -11.08 9.60 3.45
N GLY A 25 -11.23 10.47 4.45
CA GLY A 25 -10.88 11.90 4.35
C GLY A 25 -9.39 12.17 4.14
N VAL A 26 -8.51 11.21 4.45
CA VAL A 26 -7.05 11.36 4.24
C VAL A 26 -6.60 11.06 2.81
N LEU A 27 -7.50 10.68 1.91
CA LEU A 27 -7.15 10.39 0.51
C LEU A 27 -6.33 11.50 -0.16
N PRO A 28 -6.67 12.80 -0.06
CA PRO A 28 -5.87 13.85 -0.67
C PRO A 28 -4.46 13.91 -0.09
N GLY A 29 -4.30 13.73 1.23
CA GLY A 29 -2.99 13.71 1.88
C GLY A 29 -2.12 12.56 1.41
N ILE A 30 -2.71 11.36 1.26
CA ILE A 30 -2.01 10.17 0.75
C ILE A 30 -1.63 10.34 -0.73
N ALA A 31 -2.51 10.92 -1.54
CA ALA A 31 -2.23 11.21 -2.94
C ALA A 31 -1.08 12.22 -3.09
N ILE A 32 -1.07 13.29 -2.28
CA ILE A 32 0.03 14.26 -2.25
C ILE A 32 1.33 13.58 -1.81
N ALA A 33 1.29 12.78 -0.73
CA ALA A 33 2.47 12.06 -0.24
C ALA A 33 3.05 11.12 -1.31
N ASN A 34 2.21 10.33 -1.99
CA ASN A 34 2.64 9.45 -3.08
C ASN A 34 3.16 10.22 -4.30
N THR A 35 2.60 11.39 -4.58
CA THR A 35 3.08 12.28 -5.66
C THR A 35 4.49 12.76 -5.35
N LEU A 36 4.70 13.34 -4.16
CA LEU A 36 6.00 13.84 -3.73
C LEU A 36 7.03 12.71 -3.63
N PHE A 37 6.66 11.57 -3.06
CA PHE A 37 7.55 10.43 -2.92
C PHE A 37 8.00 9.91 -4.29
N GLY A 38 7.08 9.69 -5.21
CA GLY A 38 7.40 9.24 -6.57
C GLY A 38 8.23 10.24 -7.37
N TYR A 39 8.02 11.53 -7.16
CA TYR A 39 8.79 12.58 -7.82
C TYR A 39 10.23 12.66 -7.30
N PHE A 40 10.41 12.74 -5.98
CA PHE A 40 11.72 12.98 -5.37
C PHE A 40 12.57 11.71 -5.18
N PHE A 41 11.97 10.54 -4.98
CA PHE A 41 12.71 9.32 -4.59
C PHE A 41 12.76 8.26 -5.69
N TRP A 42 11.96 8.38 -6.75
CA TRP A 42 11.88 7.39 -7.83
C TRP A 42 11.93 8.03 -9.21
N ASP A 43 12.90 8.92 -9.48
CA ASP A 43 13.16 9.48 -10.81
C ASP A 43 11.89 9.89 -11.57
N SER A 44 11.00 10.65 -10.92
CA SER A 44 9.70 11.02 -11.50
C SER A 44 8.86 9.81 -11.94
N TRP A 45 8.54 8.94 -10.99
CA TRP A 45 7.75 7.72 -11.18
C TRP A 45 8.38 6.69 -12.15
N SER A 46 9.63 6.33 -11.86
CA SER A 46 10.47 5.38 -12.60
C SER A 46 10.74 5.78 -14.05
N GLY A 47 10.63 7.07 -14.37
CA GLY A 47 10.72 7.57 -15.74
C GLY A 47 9.59 7.14 -16.67
N LEU A 48 8.50 6.56 -16.13
CA LEU A 48 7.37 6.04 -16.92
C LEU A 48 6.31 7.09 -17.23
N GLY A 49 6.53 8.36 -16.87
CA GLY A 49 5.59 9.46 -17.11
C GLY A 49 4.21 9.20 -16.49
N PHE A 50 3.16 9.44 -17.27
CA PHE A 50 1.77 9.31 -16.79
C PHE A 50 1.41 7.90 -16.28
N PRO A 51 1.75 6.79 -16.98
CA PRO A 51 1.58 5.43 -16.43
C PRO A 51 2.27 5.21 -15.08
N GLY A 52 3.49 5.75 -14.90
CA GLY A 52 4.20 5.72 -13.62
C GLY A 52 3.43 6.43 -12.53
N PHE A 53 2.97 7.65 -12.82
CA PHE A 53 2.13 8.45 -11.93
C PHE A 53 0.83 7.70 -11.56
N THR A 54 0.12 7.13 -12.53
CA THR A 54 -1.11 6.37 -12.27
C THR A 54 -0.84 5.16 -11.38
N GLY A 55 0.18 4.36 -11.68
CA GLY A 55 0.52 3.17 -10.90
C GLY A 55 1.01 3.49 -9.49
N HIS A 56 1.68 4.63 -9.28
CA HIS A 56 2.18 4.99 -7.96
C HIS A 56 1.20 5.81 -7.13
N VAL A 57 0.62 6.86 -7.71
CA VAL A 57 -0.22 7.83 -7.01
C VAL A 57 -1.66 7.36 -6.96
N VAL A 58 -2.25 7.04 -8.11
CA VAL A 58 -3.68 6.68 -8.18
C VAL A 58 -3.89 5.31 -7.54
N VAL A 59 -3.19 4.29 -8.04
CA VAL A 59 -3.32 2.92 -7.49
C VAL A 59 -2.82 2.86 -6.05
N GLY A 60 -1.66 3.44 -5.75
CA GLY A 60 -1.09 3.41 -4.40
C GLY A 60 -1.97 4.09 -3.34
N SER A 61 -2.78 5.06 -3.71
CA SER A 61 -3.74 5.71 -2.80
C SER A 61 -5.07 4.97 -2.72
N LEU A 62 -5.55 4.40 -3.84
CA LEU A 62 -6.87 3.77 -3.90
C LEU A 62 -6.87 2.30 -3.47
N ALA A 63 -5.77 1.57 -3.62
CA ALA A 63 -5.70 0.14 -3.27
C ALA A 63 -6.10 -0.14 -1.80
N PRO A 64 -5.64 0.63 -0.79
CA PRO A 64 -6.09 0.44 0.59
C PRO A 64 -7.60 0.64 0.77
N ILE A 65 -8.18 1.64 0.08
CA ILE A 65 -9.61 1.92 0.14
C ILE A 65 -10.40 0.77 -0.50
N ALA A 66 -9.98 0.32 -1.68
CA ALA A 66 -10.60 -0.80 -2.37
C ALA A 66 -10.59 -2.06 -1.49
N ALA A 67 -9.47 -2.34 -0.83
CA ALA A 67 -9.36 -3.46 0.11
C ALA A 67 -10.30 -3.29 1.32
N MET A 68 -10.39 -2.10 1.92
CA MET A 68 -11.31 -1.83 3.03
C MET A 68 -12.78 -1.99 2.63
N LEU A 69 -13.16 -1.47 1.45
CA LEU A 69 -14.52 -1.60 0.93
C LEU A 69 -14.86 -3.06 0.64
N MET A 70 -13.92 -3.81 0.06
CA MET A 70 -14.09 -5.25 -0.17
C MET A 70 -14.25 -6.02 1.15
N MET A 71 -13.43 -5.71 2.17
CA MET A 71 -13.60 -6.33 3.49
C MET A 71 -14.92 -5.96 4.16
N ARG A 72 -15.41 -4.72 3.98
CA ARG A 72 -16.75 -4.32 4.47
C ARG A 72 -17.85 -5.12 3.78
N LEU A 73 -17.74 -5.32 2.46
CA LEU A 73 -18.71 -6.10 1.68
C LEU A 73 -18.81 -7.55 2.19
N PHE A 74 -17.68 -8.16 2.57
CA PHE A 74 -17.63 -9.51 3.13
C PHE A 74 -17.81 -9.58 4.65
N ASN A 75 -18.15 -8.48 5.32
CA ASN A 75 -18.29 -8.39 6.79
C ASN A 75 -17.02 -8.78 7.57
N LEU A 76 -15.84 -8.55 6.99
CA LEU A 76 -14.52 -8.81 7.59
C LEU A 76 -13.88 -7.56 8.22
N SER A 77 -14.59 -6.43 8.28
CA SER A 77 -14.04 -5.10 8.54
C SER A 77 -14.04 -4.63 10.01
N ASN A 78 -14.09 -5.54 10.99
CA ASN A 78 -14.02 -5.18 12.40
C ASN A 78 -12.58 -4.85 12.82
N PHE A 79 -12.05 -3.75 12.29
CA PHE A 79 -10.64 -3.33 12.46
C PHE A 79 -10.32 -2.84 13.87
N PHE A 80 -11.33 -2.38 14.61
CA PHE A 80 -11.20 -1.94 16.00
C PHE A 80 -12.23 -2.66 16.86
N ASP A 81 -11.77 -3.13 18.03
CA ASP A 81 -12.60 -3.64 19.11
C ASP A 81 -12.41 -2.70 20.31
N GLY A 82 -13.34 -1.76 20.47
CA GLY A 82 -13.18 -0.59 21.34
C GLY A 82 -11.96 0.25 20.93
N GLN A 83 -11.00 0.42 21.83
CA GLN A 83 -9.74 1.14 21.57
C GLN A 83 -8.61 0.24 21.05
N LYS A 84 -8.84 -1.06 20.88
CA LYS A 84 -7.81 -2.02 20.47
C LYS A 84 -7.93 -2.30 18.98
N LEU A 85 -6.81 -2.20 18.28
CA LEU A 85 -6.71 -2.58 16.88
C LEU A 85 -6.76 -4.11 16.75
N ASN A 86 -7.68 -4.62 15.94
CA ASN A 86 -7.79 -6.05 15.64
C ASN A 86 -6.73 -6.44 14.61
N PHE A 87 -5.58 -6.90 15.12
CA PHE A 87 -4.42 -7.20 14.29
C PHE A 87 -4.71 -8.22 13.18
N ARG A 88 -5.60 -9.19 13.41
CA ARG A 88 -5.94 -10.21 12.39
C ARG A 88 -6.61 -9.59 11.17
N HIS A 89 -7.58 -8.70 11.38
CA HIS A 89 -8.25 -8.01 10.27
C HIS A 89 -7.31 -7.04 9.57
N VAL A 90 -6.41 -6.36 10.31
CA VAL A 90 -5.44 -5.45 9.70
C VAL A 90 -4.38 -6.21 8.90
N VAL A 91 -3.90 -7.36 9.36
CA VAL A 91 -3.02 -8.25 8.57
C VAL A 91 -3.70 -8.64 7.26
N PHE A 92 -4.96 -9.07 7.32
CA PHE A 92 -5.71 -9.41 6.10
C PHE A 92 -5.88 -8.21 5.17
N LEU A 93 -6.15 -7.02 5.73
CA LEU A 93 -6.22 -5.78 4.97
C LEU A 93 -4.91 -5.46 4.25
N VAL A 94 -3.76 -5.62 4.90
CA VAL A 94 -2.44 -5.42 4.28
C VAL A 94 -2.25 -6.38 3.12
N ILE A 95 -2.54 -7.66 3.30
CA ILE A 95 -2.40 -8.68 2.25
C ILE A 95 -3.29 -8.36 1.06
N LEU A 96 -4.57 -8.04 1.31
CA LEU A 96 -5.52 -7.71 0.26
C LEU A 96 -5.14 -6.43 -0.49
N THR A 97 -4.68 -5.41 0.25
CA THR A 97 -4.20 -4.15 -0.32
C THR A 97 -2.98 -4.38 -1.23
N ALA A 98 -1.98 -5.13 -0.75
CA ALA A 98 -0.78 -5.47 -1.53
C ALA A 98 -1.14 -6.24 -2.81
N PHE A 99 -2.11 -7.14 -2.73
CA PHE A 99 -2.61 -7.89 -3.87
C PHE A 99 -3.28 -6.97 -4.91
N ILE A 100 -4.23 -6.13 -4.48
CA ILE A 100 -4.91 -5.16 -5.36
C ILE A 100 -3.90 -4.20 -5.99
N ASN A 101 -2.98 -3.67 -5.20
CA ASN A 101 -1.93 -2.75 -5.65
C ASN A 101 -1.03 -3.39 -6.73
N THR A 102 -0.50 -4.58 -6.44
CA THR A 102 0.39 -5.31 -7.37
C THR A 102 -0.33 -5.67 -8.65
N LEU A 103 -1.55 -6.22 -8.56
CA LEU A 103 -2.32 -6.62 -9.73
C LEU A 103 -2.66 -5.41 -10.62
N SER A 104 -3.04 -4.28 -10.01
CA SER A 104 -3.35 -3.06 -10.74
C SER A 104 -2.12 -2.48 -11.43
N LYS A 105 -0.99 -2.41 -10.72
CA LYS A 105 0.30 -1.98 -11.28
C LYS A 105 0.78 -2.91 -12.39
N PHE A 106 0.57 -4.21 -12.26
CA PHE A 106 0.91 -5.18 -13.30
C PHE A 106 0.21 -4.84 -14.62
N PHE A 107 -1.12 -4.63 -14.60
CA PHE A 107 -1.86 -4.27 -15.80
C PHE A 107 -1.44 -2.91 -16.39
N ILE A 108 -1.15 -1.93 -15.55
CA ILE A 108 -0.68 -0.62 -16.01
C ILE A 108 0.71 -0.73 -16.65
N TYR A 109 1.68 -1.32 -15.95
CA TYR A 109 3.08 -1.31 -16.37
C TYR A 109 3.34 -2.27 -17.53
N MET A 110 2.67 -3.44 -17.60
CA MET A 110 2.81 -4.36 -18.73
C MET A 110 2.35 -3.76 -20.06
N SER A 111 1.47 -2.75 -20.02
CA SER A 111 0.98 -2.08 -21.23
C SER A 111 1.96 -1.04 -21.81
N VAL A 112 2.99 -0.64 -21.05
CA VAL A 112 3.85 0.52 -21.38
C VAL A 112 5.34 0.22 -21.35
N LEU A 113 5.75 -0.87 -20.69
CA LEU A 113 7.16 -1.22 -20.60
C LEU A 113 7.67 -1.74 -21.94
N PRO A 114 8.80 -1.22 -22.47
CA PRO A 114 9.36 -1.67 -23.75
C PRO A 114 9.87 -3.12 -23.69
N ILE A 115 10.20 -3.60 -22.50
CA ILE A 115 10.53 -5.00 -22.22
C ILE A 115 9.71 -5.41 -21.00
N ALA A 116 8.75 -6.31 -21.21
CA ALA A 116 7.93 -6.84 -20.14
C ALA A 116 8.81 -7.65 -19.16
N PRO A 117 8.80 -7.31 -17.85
CA PRO A 117 9.51 -8.12 -16.86
C PRO A 117 8.85 -9.49 -16.74
N ASP A 118 9.60 -10.48 -16.27
CA ASP A 118 9.01 -11.78 -15.89
C ASP A 118 7.89 -11.53 -14.86
N PRO A 119 6.64 -11.98 -15.11
CA PRO A 119 5.54 -11.83 -14.17
C PRO A 119 5.87 -12.37 -12.78
N ALA A 120 6.59 -13.47 -12.67
CA ALA A 120 6.96 -14.05 -11.39
C ALA A 120 7.85 -13.10 -10.58
N ILE A 121 8.83 -12.46 -11.24
CA ILE A 121 9.74 -11.48 -10.62
C ILE A 121 8.97 -10.20 -10.27
N PHE A 122 8.05 -9.75 -11.12
CA PHE A 122 7.22 -8.58 -10.85
C PHE A 122 6.40 -8.78 -9.56
N PHE A 123 5.65 -9.89 -9.49
CA PHE A 123 4.85 -10.21 -8.33
C PHE A 123 5.71 -10.45 -7.09
N SER A 124 6.83 -11.16 -7.20
CA SER A 124 7.71 -11.38 -6.03
C SER A 124 8.25 -10.07 -5.48
N THR A 125 8.48 -9.06 -6.31
CA THR A 125 9.09 -7.82 -5.84
C THR A 125 8.05 -6.83 -5.30
N TYR A 126 6.91 -6.67 -5.97
CA TYR A 126 5.85 -5.75 -5.52
C TYR A 126 4.97 -6.35 -4.42
N LEU A 127 4.48 -7.58 -4.60
CA LEU A 127 3.54 -8.20 -3.67
C LEU A 127 4.21 -8.46 -2.32
N ILE A 128 5.38 -9.11 -2.34
CA ILE A 128 6.11 -9.44 -1.10
C ILE A 128 6.60 -8.15 -0.44
N GLY A 129 7.10 -7.19 -1.22
CA GLY A 129 7.57 -5.90 -0.71
C GLY A 129 6.49 -5.10 0.01
N ASP A 130 5.30 -5.01 -0.59
CA ASP A 130 4.15 -4.32 -0.02
C ASP A 130 3.58 -5.07 1.19
N MET A 131 3.50 -6.40 1.13
CA MET A 131 3.05 -7.22 2.26
C MET A 131 4.01 -7.08 3.45
N LEU A 132 5.31 -7.31 3.25
CA LEU A 132 6.29 -7.23 4.33
C LEU A 132 6.39 -5.82 4.88
N GLY A 133 6.48 -4.81 4.01
CA GLY A 133 6.53 -3.41 4.43
C GLY A 133 5.28 -2.98 5.19
N GLY A 134 4.10 -3.38 4.73
CA GLY A 134 2.84 -3.11 5.39
C GLY A 134 2.73 -3.78 6.76
N LEU A 135 3.10 -5.06 6.86
CA LEU A 135 3.04 -5.82 8.10
C LEU A 135 4.05 -5.30 9.14
N VAL A 136 5.29 -5.05 8.73
CA VAL A 136 6.33 -4.49 9.59
C VAL A 136 5.89 -3.12 10.10
N PHE A 137 5.41 -2.24 9.24
CA PHE A 137 4.96 -0.90 9.64
C PHE A 137 3.80 -0.98 10.65
N VAL A 138 2.74 -1.73 10.33
CA VAL A 138 1.57 -1.87 11.22
C VAL A 138 1.98 -2.47 12.57
N TYR A 139 2.83 -3.49 12.56
CA TYR A 139 3.32 -4.12 13.79
C TYR A 139 4.08 -3.12 14.66
N VAL A 140 5.07 -2.41 14.09
CA VAL A 140 5.87 -1.42 14.81
C VAL A 140 4.99 -0.29 15.36
N VAL A 141 4.13 0.30 14.53
CA VAL A 141 3.29 1.42 14.94
C VAL A 141 2.26 1.01 15.99
N SER A 142 1.65 -0.18 15.86
CA SER A 142 0.73 -0.70 16.89
C SER A 142 1.41 -0.91 18.25
N ARG A 143 2.70 -1.27 18.24
CA ARG A 143 3.48 -1.47 19.47
C ARG A 143 3.84 -0.14 20.12
N ILE A 144 4.23 0.86 19.31
CA ILE A 144 4.53 2.22 19.77
C ILE A 144 3.27 2.90 20.29
N SER A 145 2.12 2.79 19.62
CA SER A 145 0.88 3.41 20.08
C SER A 145 0.39 2.83 21.41
N THR A 146 0.53 1.52 21.61
CA THR A 146 0.27 0.88 22.92
C THR A 146 1.22 1.41 24.02
N PHE A 147 2.43 1.80 23.65
CA PHE A 147 3.39 2.42 24.56
C PHE A 147 3.02 3.87 24.90
N LEU A 148 2.45 4.63 23.96
CA LEU A 148 2.03 6.03 24.15
C LEU A 148 0.73 6.19 24.97
N ILE A 149 -0.16 5.20 24.98
CA ILE A 149 -1.43 5.24 25.75
C ILE A 149 -1.24 4.81 27.22
N LYS A 150 -0.05 4.33 27.59
CA LYS A 150 0.27 3.84 28.94
C LYS A 150 0.90 4.90 29.88
N GLN A 151 0.68 6.19 29.61
CA GLN A 151 1.03 7.29 30.53
C GLN A 151 -0.21 7.82 31.25
#